data_AF-W0S9W0-F1
#
_entry.id   AF-W0S9W0-F1
#
_cell.length_a   1.000
_cell.length_b   1.000
_cell.length_c   1.000
_cell.angle_alpha   90.00
_cell.angle_beta   90.00
_cell.angle_gamma   90.00
#
_symmetry.space_group_name_H-M   'P 1'
#
loop_
_entity.id
_entity.type
_entity.pdbx_description
1 polymer ?
#
loop_
_entity_poly.entity_id
_entity_poly.type
_entity_poly.pdbx_seq_one_letter_code
_entity_poly.pdbx_strand_id
1 'polypeptide(L)'
;GKEQAPGIAHGRNDYILVKYIPKWLELKMGDKVYTSGLDEIFFSGIPVGEIFKIEEEGAYQNAYVKPYAKMKVPSYFYMVEN
;
A
#
# COMPACT_ATOMS: atom_id res chain seq x y z
N GLY A 1 4.01 -6.22 -5.58
CA GLY A 1 4.79 -7.40 -6.02
C GLY A 1 4.17 -8.06 -7.24
N LYS A 2 4.79 -9.13 -7.78
CA LYS A 2 4.34 -9.84 -8.99
C LYS A 2 2.96 -10.48 -8.85
N GLU A 3 2.63 -10.97 -7.65
CA GLU A 3 1.35 -11.63 -7.37
C GLU A 3 0.19 -10.65 -7.16
N GLN A 4 0.44 -9.33 -7.20
CA GLN A 4 -0.58 -8.29 -6.97
C GLN A 4 -1.43 -8.55 -5.72
N ALA A 5 -0.79 -8.95 -4.61
CA ALA A 5 -1.47 -9.29 -3.37
C ALA A 5 -2.32 -8.10 -2.86
N PRO A 6 -3.65 -8.25 -2.73
CA PRO A 6 -4.53 -7.17 -2.29
C PRO A 6 -4.47 -6.99 -0.77
N GLY A 7 -4.84 -5.79 -0.32
CA GLY A 7 -4.98 -5.46 1.09
C GLY A 7 -5.62 -4.08 1.27
N ILE A 8 -5.93 -3.73 2.52
CA ILE A 8 -6.57 -2.45 2.87
C ILE A 8 -5.52 -1.51 3.47
N ALA A 9 -5.39 -0.32 2.89
CA ALA A 9 -4.43 0.68 3.35
C ALA A 9 -4.97 1.48 4.55
N HIS A 10 -4.14 1.64 5.57
CA HIS A 10 -4.37 2.50 6.72
C HIS A 10 -3.20 3.46 6.90
N GLY A 11 -3.49 4.76 6.98
CA GLY A 11 -2.49 5.78 7.29
C GLY A 11 -1.96 5.65 8.73
N ARG A 12 -0.64 5.73 8.86
CA ARG A 12 0.10 6.00 10.11
C ARG A 12 1.07 7.16 9.82
N ASN A 13 1.43 7.92 10.85
CA ASN A 13 2.13 9.21 10.69
C ASN A 13 3.22 9.22 9.60
N ASP A 14 4.12 8.23 9.61
CA ASP A 14 5.31 8.16 8.76
C ASP A 14 5.31 6.97 7.77
N TYR A 15 4.30 6.09 7.85
CA TYR A 15 4.18 4.93 6.99
C TYR A 15 2.72 4.54 6.70
N ILE A 16 2.53 3.69 5.71
CA ILE A 16 1.22 3.12 5.38
C ILE A 16 1.21 1.67 5.86
N LEU A 17 0.19 1.28 6.60
CA LEU A 17 -0.03 -0.10 6.98
C LEU A 17 -1.05 -0.73 6.03
N VAL A 18 -0.65 -1.72 5.25
CA VAL A 18 -1.54 -2.50 4.41
C VAL A 18 -1.92 -3.77 5.17
N LYS A 19 -3.19 -3.90 5.53
CA LYS A 19 -3.72 -4.99 6.36
C LYS A 19 -4.49 -6.02 5.56
N TYR A 20 -4.72 -7.17 6.20
CA TYR A 20 -5.58 -8.26 5.70
C TYR A 20 -5.08 -8.91 4.42
N ILE A 21 -3.77 -8.92 4.19
CA ILE A 21 -3.18 -9.64 3.06
C ILE A 21 -3.21 -11.13 3.42
N PRO A 22 -3.78 -12.02 2.60
CA PRO A 22 -3.73 -13.46 2.88
C PRO A 22 -2.30 -13.98 3.03
N LYS A 23 -2.06 -14.83 4.03
CA LYS A 23 -0.73 -15.34 4.36
C LYS A 23 -0.10 -16.21 3.27
N TRP A 24 -0.91 -16.83 2.41
CA TRP A 24 -0.43 -17.69 1.32
C TRP A 24 0.12 -16.91 0.11
N LEU A 25 -0.08 -15.60 0.05
CA LEU A 25 0.50 -14.74 -0.98
C LEU A 25 1.91 -14.34 -0.58
N GLU A 26 2.87 -14.43 -1.50
CA GLU A 26 4.27 -14.13 -1.17
C GLU A 26 4.50 -12.61 -1.21
N LEU A 27 4.97 -12.05 -0.09
CA LEU A 27 5.42 -10.65 0.01
C LEU A 27 6.93 -10.58 0.16
N LYS A 28 7.55 -9.58 -0.48
CA LYS A 28 8.99 -9.34 -0.37
C LYS A 28 9.28 -7.93 0.09
N MET A 29 10.35 -7.79 0.87
CA MET A 29 10.91 -6.49 1.20
C MET A 29 11.29 -5.76 -0.08
N GLY A 30 10.95 -4.48 -0.19
CA GLY A 30 11.14 -3.68 -1.40
C GLY A 30 10.06 -3.88 -2.46
N ASP A 31 9.05 -4.74 -2.24
CA ASP A 31 7.94 -4.83 -3.18
C ASP A 31 7.22 -3.48 -3.29
N LYS A 32 6.93 -3.09 -4.54
CA LYS A 32 6.18 -1.89 -4.86
C LYS A 32 4.69 -2.11 -4.61
N VAL A 33 4.06 -1.09 -4.04
CA VAL A 33 2.63 -1.04 -3.73
C VAL A 33 1.97 0.03 -4.58
N TYR A 34 0.80 -0.31 -5.11
CA TYR A 34 -0.02 0.53 -5.99
C TYR A 34 -1.48 0.49 -5.54
N THR A 35 -2.26 1.51 -5.90
CA THR A 35 -3.73 1.43 -5.77
C THR A 35 -4.26 0.28 -6.62
N SER A 36 -5.20 -0.50 -6.08
CA SER A 36 -5.78 -1.64 -6.79
C SER A 36 -6.87 -1.20 -7.77
N GLY A 37 -7.62 -0.15 -7.42
CA GLY A 37 -8.82 0.30 -8.11
C GLY A 37 -10.06 -0.56 -7.85
N LEU A 38 -10.04 -1.36 -6.78
CA LEU A 38 -11.16 -2.22 -6.39
C LEU A 38 -12.24 -1.51 -5.56
N ASP A 39 -11.98 -0.29 -5.10
CA ASP A 39 -12.85 0.48 -4.20
C ASP A 39 -13.70 1.54 -4.91
N GLU A 40 -13.58 1.65 -6.24
CA GLU A 40 -14.21 2.69 -7.08
C GLU A 40 -13.81 4.14 -6.71
N ILE A 41 -12.84 4.35 -5.82
CA ILE A 41 -12.35 5.68 -5.40
C ILE A 41 -11.14 6.09 -6.24
N PHE A 42 -10.19 5.17 -6.44
CA PHE A 42 -9.00 5.41 -7.26
C PHE A 42 -8.98 4.48 -8.46
N PHE A 43 -8.37 4.89 -9.57
CA PHE A 43 -8.01 3.94 -10.62
C PHE A 43 -6.78 3.11 -10.19
N SER A 44 -6.62 1.96 -10.83
CA SER A 44 -5.49 1.06 -10.56
C SER A 44 -4.15 1.68 -11.00
N GLY A 45 -3.08 1.44 -10.22
CA GLY A 45 -1.71 1.74 -10.65
C GLY A 45 -1.10 3.04 -10.14
N ILE A 46 -1.76 3.79 -9.25
CA ILE A 46 -1.14 4.96 -8.61
C ILE A 46 -0.05 4.47 -7.65
N PRO A 47 1.21 4.93 -7.77
CA PRO A 47 2.31 4.45 -6.92
C PRO A 47 2.14 4.94 -5.47
N VAL A 48 2.16 4.00 -4.54
CA VAL A 48 1.98 4.27 -3.10
C VAL A 48 3.33 4.29 -2.37
N GLY A 49 4.12 3.22 -2.50
CA GLY A 49 5.38 3.09 -1.77
C GLY A 49 6.06 1.72 -1.93
N GLU A 50 6.98 1.41 -1.02
CA GLU A 50 7.72 0.14 -0.95
C GLU A 50 7.61 -0.52 0.42
N ILE A 51 7.48 -1.85 0.46
CA ILE A 51 7.43 -2.62 1.71
C ILE A 51 8.79 -2.53 2.43
N PHE A 52 8.77 -2.11 3.70
CA PHE A 52 9.96 -2.07 4.56
C PHE A 52 9.84 -2.95 5.83
N LYS A 53 8.69 -3.55 6.09
CA LYS A 53 8.50 -4.59 7.10
C LYS A 53 7.27 -5.43 6.74
N ILE A 54 7.33 -6.72 7.06
CA ILE A 54 6.21 -7.66 6.94
C ILE A 54 5.97 -8.27 8.33
N GLU A 55 4.72 -8.43 8.71
CA GLU A 55 4.32 -8.99 10.01
C GLU A 55 3.15 -9.94 9.83
N GLU A 56 3.25 -11.15 10.35
CA GLU A 56 2.20 -12.15 10.26
C GLU A 56 1.23 -12.04 11.45
N GLU A 57 -0.06 -12.20 11.19
CA GLU A 57 -1.13 -12.14 12.18
C GLU A 57 -2.20 -13.21 11.86
N GLY A 58 -2.07 -14.38 12.49
CA GLY A 58 -2.98 -15.51 12.25
C GLY A 58 -2.96 -15.99 10.80
N ALA A 59 -4.13 -15.93 10.14
CA ALA A 59 -4.29 -16.32 8.73
C ALA A 59 -3.91 -15.20 7.73
N TYR A 60 -3.57 -14.02 8.24
CA TYR A 60 -3.20 -12.86 7.44
C TYR A 60 -1.75 -12.45 7.70
N GLN A 61 -1.28 -11.54 6.86
CA GLN A 61 -0.05 -10.79 7.04
C GLN A 61 -0.33 -9.31 6.74
N ASN A 62 0.48 -8.46 7.34
CA ASN A 62 0.42 -7.01 7.20
C ASN A 62 1.75 -6.54 6.57
N ALA A 63 1.66 -5.60 5.64
CA ALA A 63 2.81 -4.95 5.05
C ALA A 63 2.92 -3.50 5.55
N TYR A 64 4.09 -3.15 6.03
CA TYR A 64 4.45 -1.79 6.41
C TYR A 64 5.16 -1.16 5.21
N VAL A 65 4.60 -0.07 4.71
CA VAL A 65 4.96 0.53 3.42
C VAL A 65 5.50 1.93 3.66
N LYS A 66 6.69 2.21 3.13
CA LYS A 66 7.29 3.53 3.15
C LYS A 66 6.74 4.31 1.97
N PRO A 67 5.98 5.41 2.18
CA PRO A 67 5.38 6.14 1.09
C PRO A 67 6.44 6.82 0.22
N TYR A 68 6.19 6.89 -1.09
CA TYR A 68 7.01 7.68 -2.00
C TYR A 68 6.80 9.19 -1.78
N ALA A 69 5.58 9.59 -1.47
CA ALA A 69 5.25 10.97 -1.14
C ALA A 69 5.86 11.36 0.21
N LYS A 70 6.90 12.20 0.17
CA LYS A 70 7.57 12.77 1.35
C LYS A 70 7.53 14.29 1.27
N MET A 71 6.41 14.88 1.69
CA MET A 71 6.26 16.34 1.67
C MET A 71 5.74 16.83 3.02
N LYS A 72 6.43 17.82 3.60
CA LYS A 72 5.99 18.51 4.82
C LYS A 72 4.97 19.61 4.53
N VAL A 73 5.11 20.28 3.39
CA VAL A 73 4.20 21.31 2.90
C VAL A 73 3.89 20.98 1.44
N PRO A 74 2.64 20.65 1.09
CA PRO A 74 2.25 20.36 -0.27
C PRO A 74 2.21 21.66 -1.10
N SER A 75 2.76 21.62 -2.32
CA SER A 75 2.68 22.75 -3.25
C SER A 75 1.42 22.68 -4.11
N TYR A 76 1.04 21.46 -4.53
CA TYR A 76 -0.11 21.20 -5.38
C TYR A 76 -0.72 19.84 -5.04
N PHE A 77 -2.04 19.73 -5.22
CA PHE A 77 -2.78 18.48 -5.14
C PHE A 77 -3.58 18.29 -6.41
N TYR A 78 -3.74 17.03 -6.81
CA TYR A 78 -4.63 16.63 -7.88
C TYR A 78 -5.78 15.84 -7.28
N MET A 79 -6.99 16.23 -7.63
CA MET A 79 -8.17 15.39 -7.41
C MET A 79 -8.28 14.44 -8.59
N VAL A 80 -8.42 13.15 -8.31
CA VAL A 80 -8.66 12.12 -9.30
C VAL A 80 -10.05 11.56 -9.07
N GLU A 81 -10.79 11.34 -10.15
CA GLU A 81 -12.15 10.78 -10.16
C GLU A 81 -12.20 9.74 -11.29
N ASN A 82 -12.96 8.66 -11.08
CA ASN A 82 -13.12 7.56 -12.03
C ASN A 82 -14.18 7.89 -13.10
#